data_AF-K4GRA6-F1
#
_entry.id   AF-K4GRA6-F1
#
_cell.length_a   1.000
_cell.length_b   1.000
_cell.length_c   1.000
_cell.angle_alpha   90.00
_cell.angle_beta   90.00
_cell.angle_gamma   90.00
#
_symmetry.space_group_name_H-M   'P 1'
#
loop_
_entity.id
_entity.type
_entity.pdbx_description
1 polymer ?
#
loop_
_entity_poly.entity_id
_entity_poly.type
_entity_poly.pdbx_seq_one_letter_code
_entity_poly.pdbx_strand_id
1 'polypeptide(L)'
;ASAENIPDLPDDYSSNFEDIGYLTRHLKKVNLTGKPPNILIYVGSEPSKVKFEEVKSVIMECIDINAYTVYQLLEEQVLNVPWVDNAQLLVITASEPISDPVSKLFLLFMSKGGKILGLSTSFTFSGIQIKNKKELTNTVQALIFSKDENSEINLNILASGKIFKRETAEELSSVKSFGYLDSADKDMVVVQL
;
A
#
# COMPACT_ATOMS: atom_id res chain seq x y z
N ALA A 1 -22.09 -24.32 -56.28
CA ALA A 1 -21.78 -22.88 -56.21
C ALA A 1 -20.39 -22.76 -55.62
N SER A 2 -19.43 -22.30 -56.40
CA SER A 2 -18.02 -22.15 -56.01
C SER A 2 -17.86 -20.95 -55.07
N ALA A 3 -17.12 -21.13 -53.97
CA ALA A 3 -16.82 -20.07 -53.01
C ALA A 3 -15.42 -19.51 -53.29
N GLU A 4 -15.31 -18.66 -54.32
CA GLU A 4 -14.13 -17.83 -54.58
C GLU A 4 -14.52 -16.36 -54.38
N ASN A 5 -14.42 -15.88 -53.14
CA ASN A 5 -14.17 -14.48 -52.79
C ASN A 5 -14.14 -14.34 -51.25
N ILE A 6 -12.95 -14.39 -50.65
CA ILE A 6 -12.75 -13.87 -49.30
C ILE A 6 -11.77 -12.70 -49.46
N PRO A 7 -12.13 -11.47 -49.04
CA PRO A 7 -11.21 -10.34 -49.12
C PRO A 7 -10.10 -10.48 -48.07
N ASP A 8 -8.87 -10.19 -48.47
CA ASP A 8 -7.71 -10.14 -47.57
C ASP A 8 -7.91 -9.04 -46.51
N LEU A 9 -7.76 -9.44 -45.24
CA LEU A 9 -7.78 -8.51 -44.11
C LEU A 9 -6.42 -7.80 -43.98
N PRO A 10 -6.38 -6.51 -43.64
CA PRO A 10 -5.12 -5.82 -43.40
C PRO A 10 -4.44 -6.34 -42.12
N ASP A 11 -3.15 -6.68 -42.24
CA ASP A 11 -2.25 -7.02 -41.13
C ASP A 11 -1.85 -5.75 -40.36
N ASP A 12 -2.76 -5.23 -39.54
CA ASP A 12 -2.47 -4.11 -38.62
C ASP A 12 -2.52 -4.58 -37.16
N TYR A 13 -1.44 -5.22 -36.70
CA TYR A 13 -1.16 -5.35 -35.27
C TYR A 13 0.33 -5.10 -35.00
N SER A 14 0.80 -3.89 -35.26
CA SER A 14 1.99 -3.38 -34.59
C SER A 14 1.61 -3.05 -33.13
N SER A 15 1.58 -4.08 -32.28
CA SER A 15 1.45 -3.88 -30.84
C SER A 15 2.62 -3.04 -30.34
N ASN A 16 2.30 -1.85 -29.85
CA ASN A 16 3.24 -0.91 -29.24
C ASN A 16 4.01 -1.62 -28.10
N PHE A 17 5.32 -1.83 -28.28
CA PHE A 17 6.20 -2.63 -27.43
C PHE A 17 6.55 -1.98 -26.08
N GLU A 18 5.74 -1.04 -25.58
CA GLU A 18 5.98 -0.35 -24.31
C GLU A 18 5.38 -1.09 -23.09
N ASP A 19 4.45 -2.03 -23.32
CA ASP A 19 3.78 -2.79 -22.25
C ASP A 19 4.58 -4.04 -21.77
N ILE A 20 5.57 -4.47 -22.56
CA ILE A 20 6.39 -5.65 -22.21
C ILE A 20 7.24 -5.36 -20.96
N GLY A 21 7.63 -4.10 -20.72
CA GLY A 21 8.42 -3.73 -19.54
C GLY A 21 7.67 -3.87 -18.21
N TYR A 22 6.34 -3.71 -18.23
CA TYR A 22 5.48 -3.89 -17.05
C TYR A 22 5.17 -5.37 -16.84
N LEU A 23 4.76 -6.07 -17.91
CA LEU A 23 4.51 -7.51 -17.88
C LEU A 23 5.76 -8.32 -17.49
N THR A 24 6.94 -7.96 -17.99
CA THR A 24 8.20 -8.67 -17.66
C THR A 24 8.60 -8.49 -16.19
N ARG A 25 8.32 -7.33 -15.58
CA ARG A 25 8.51 -7.12 -14.13
C ARG A 25 7.50 -7.90 -13.30
N HIS A 26 6.26 -8.03 -13.78
CA HIS A 26 5.22 -8.83 -13.14
C HIS A 26 5.54 -10.33 -13.25
N LEU A 27 6.00 -10.79 -14.42
CA LEU A 27 6.37 -12.17 -14.72
C LEU A 27 7.63 -12.64 -13.99
N LYS A 28 8.63 -11.77 -13.79
CA LYS A 28 9.82 -12.08 -12.98
C LYS A 28 9.52 -12.34 -11.50
N LYS A 29 8.34 -11.92 -11.01
CA LYS A 29 7.88 -12.13 -9.63
C LYS A 29 6.79 -13.19 -9.52
N VAL A 30 6.46 -13.89 -10.62
CA VAL A 30 5.62 -15.09 -10.57
C VAL A 30 6.46 -16.16 -9.90
N ASN A 31 6.03 -16.63 -8.74
CA ASN A 31 6.72 -17.67 -7.98
C ASN A 31 6.91 -18.92 -8.86
N LEU A 32 8.13 -19.12 -9.36
CA LEU A 32 8.55 -20.32 -10.10
C LEU A 32 8.44 -21.60 -9.25
N THR A 33 8.24 -21.46 -7.93
CA THR A 33 8.07 -22.54 -6.96
C THR A 33 6.62 -22.99 -6.78
N GLY A 34 5.64 -22.31 -7.40
CA GLY A 34 4.22 -22.62 -7.28
C GLY A 34 3.57 -22.28 -5.93
N LYS A 35 4.34 -21.83 -4.93
CA LYS A 35 3.80 -21.39 -3.63
C LYS A 35 3.24 -19.96 -3.76
N PRO A 36 2.02 -19.66 -3.24
CA PRO A 36 1.52 -18.30 -3.19
C PRO A 36 2.43 -17.38 -2.36
N PRO A 37 2.68 -16.12 -2.77
CA PRO A 37 3.38 -15.13 -1.96
C PRO A 37 2.65 -14.81 -0.64
N ASN A 38 3.42 -14.47 0.40
CA ASN A 38 2.87 -14.15 1.72
C ASN A 38 2.55 -12.65 1.87
N ILE A 39 1.40 -12.36 2.47
CA ILE A 39 1.04 -11.06 3.03
C ILE A 39 1.09 -11.19 4.55
N LEU A 40 1.79 -10.28 5.21
CA LEU A 40 1.90 -10.24 6.66
C LEU A 40 1.09 -9.07 7.22
N ILE A 41 0.40 -9.29 8.33
CA ILE A 41 -0.35 -8.25 9.06
C ILE A 41 0.25 -8.11 10.46
N TYR A 42 0.80 -6.93 10.74
CA TYR A 42 1.31 -6.55 12.06
C TYR A 42 0.31 -5.61 12.74
N VAL A 43 -0.22 -6.04 13.89
CA VAL A 43 -1.30 -5.35 14.62
C VAL A 43 -0.81 -4.60 15.86
N GLY A 44 0.49 -4.63 16.15
CA GLY A 44 1.07 -4.03 17.35
C GLY A 44 1.86 -5.01 18.21
N SER A 45 2.41 -4.49 19.31
CA SER A 45 3.13 -5.28 20.31
C SER A 45 2.22 -6.23 21.06
N GLU A 46 0.99 -5.80 21.37
CA GLU A 46 -0.03 -6.64 21.99
C GLU A 46 -0.79 -7.40 20.91
N PRO A 47 -0.75 -8.74 20.89
CA PRO A 47 -1.45 -9.51 19.89
C PRO A 47 -2.96 -9.31 20.01
N SER A 48 -3.61 -8.95 18.91
CA SER A 48 -5.07 -8.84 18.84
C SER A 48 -5.60 -9.70 17.71
N LYS A 49 -6.14 -10.89 18.07
CA LYS A 49 -6.76 -11.79 17.10
C LYS A 49 -7.98 -11.15 16.42
N VAL A 50 -8.75 -10.37 17.17
CA VAL A 50 -9.93 -9.67 16.65
C VAL A 50 -9.52 -8.68 15.57
N LYS A 51 -8.60 -7.75 15.86
CA LYS A 51 -8.10 -6.78 14.88
C LYS A 51 -7.46 -7.47 13.67
N PHE A 52 -6.71 -8.54 13.90
CA PHE A 52 -6.10 -9.31 12.82
C PHE A 52 -7.15 -9.86 11.86
N GLU A 53 -8.19 -10.55 12.35
CA GLU A 53 -9.23 -11.11 11.48
C GLU A 53 -10.08 -10.03 10.79
N GLU A 54 -10.34 -8.89 11.45
CA GLU A 54 -11.01 -7.73 10.82
C GLU A 54 -10.21 -7.21 9.63
N VAL A 55 -8.93 -6.90 9.83
CA VAL A 55 -8.05 -6.39 8.76
C VAL A 55 -7.87 -7.43 7.67
N LYS A 56 -7.68 -8.70 8.04
CA LYS A 56 -7.57 -9.81 7.09
C LYS A 56 -8.82 -9.94 6.23
N SER A 57 -10.01 -9.81 6.80
CA SER A 57 -11.27 -9.90 6.05
C SER A 57 -11.34 -8.81 4.97
N VAL A 58 -11.04 -7.55 5.33
CA VAL A 58 -11.01 -6.42 4.39
C VAL A 58 -9.96 -6.62 3.28
N ILE A 59 -8.77 -7.10 3.63
CA ILE A 59 -7.71 -7.37 2.64
C ILE A 59 -8.14 -8.49 1.68
N MET A 60 -8.79 -9.55 2.17
CA MET A 60 -9.25 -10.67 1.36
C MET A 60 -10.37 -10.28 0.38
N GLU A 61 -11.13 -9.23 0.66
CA GLU A 61 -12.10 -8.65 -0.28
C GLU A 61 -11.44 -7.87 -1.42
N CYS A 62 -10.17 -7.47 -1.26
CA CYS A 62 -9.43 -6.64 -2.20
C CYS A 62 -8.45 -7.42 -3.09
N ILE A 63 -8.24 -8.72 -2.82
CA ILE A 63 -7.23 -9.55 -3.50
C ILE A 63 -7.84 -10.88 -3.97
N ASP A 64 -7.17 -11.53 -4.93
CA ASP A 64 -7.50 -12.92 -5.26
C ASP A 64 -7.07 -13.83 -4.10
N ILE A 65 -8.05 -14.42 -3.43
CA ILE A 65 -7.87 -15.30 -2.26
C ILE A 65 -7.01 -16.54 -2.56
N ASN A 66 -6.89 -16.94 -3.83
CA ASN A 66 -6.09 -18.09 -4.23
C ASN A 66 -4.65 -17.70 -4.59
N ALA A 67 -4.38 -16.41 -4.77
CA ALA A 67 -3.08 -15.89 -5.19
C ALA A 67 -2.14 -15.55 -4.02
N TYR A 68 -2.65 -15.44 -2.79
CA TYR A 68 -1.87 -14.99 -1.63
C TYR A 68 -2.17 -15.81 -0.38
N THR A 69 -1.18 -15.92 0.50
CA THR A 69 -1.41 -16.43 1.87
C THR A 69 -1.23 -15.32 2.89
N VAL A 70 -2.22 -15.12 3.75
CA VAL A 70 -2.25 -14.01 4.72
C VAL A 70 -1.99 -14.53 6.13
N TYR A 71 -0.95 -14.00 6.79
CA TYR A 71 -0.55 -14.38 8.14
C TYR A 71 -0.45 -13.18 9.08
N GLN A 72 -0.67 -13.41 10.36
CA GLN A 72 -0.30 -12.45 11.39
C GLN A 72 1.21 -12.49 11.61
N LEU A 73 1.84 -11.32 11.71
CA LEU A 73 3.22 -11.15 12.15
C LEU A 73 3.21 -10.62 13.58
N LEU A 74 3.64 -11.45 14.54
CA LEU A 74 3.75 -11.06 15.94
C LEU A 74 5.05 -10.29 16.20
N GLU A 75 5.05 -9.40 17.18
CA GLU A 75 6.24 -8.61 17.59
C GLU A 75 7.47 -9.50 17.80
N GLU A 76 7.31 -10.62 18.53
CA GLU A 76 8.39 -11.58 18.78
C GLU A 76 8.94 -12.22 17.50
N GLN A 77 8.12 -12.36 16.47
CA GLN A 77 8.52 -12.94 15.20
C GLN A 77 9.26 -11.93 14.33
N VAL A 78 8.98 -10.63 14.50
CA VAL A 78 9.64 -9.58 13.73
C VAL A 78 11.16 -9.68 13.88
N LEU A 79 11.63 -9.91 15.10
CA LEU A 79 13.07 -9.94 15.42
C LEU A 79 13.71 -11.31 15.22
N ASN A 80 12.94 -12.40 15.31
CA ASN A 80 13.48 -13.75 15.42
C ASN A 80 13.32 -14.61 14.17
N VAL A 81 12.43 -14.23 13.23
CA VAL A 81 12.08 -15.04 12.06
C VAL A 81 12.54 -14.33 10.78
N PRO A 82 13.05 -15.05 9.76
CA PRO A 82 13.48 -14.45 8.49
C PRO A 82 12.27 -14.11 7.57
N TRP A 83 11.32 -13.32 8.06
CA TRP A 83 10.09 -12.98 7.32
C TRP A 83 10.34 -11.98 6.19
N VAL A 84 11.37 -11.13 6.33
CA VAL A 84 11.71 -10.04 5.40
C VAL A 84 11.87 -10.53 3.96
N ASP A 85 12.50 -11.67 3.77
CA ASP A 85 12.77 -12.24 2.43
C ASP A 85 11.60 -13.10 1.91
N ASN A 86 10.58 -13.36 2.75
CA ASN A 86 9.49 -14.29 2.48
C ASN A 86 8.12 -13.62 2.33
N ALA A 87 8.04 -12.30 2.52
CA ALA A 87 6.81 -11.53 2.40
C ALA A 87 6.82 -10.66 1.13
N GLN A 88 5.66 -10.46 0.54
CA GLN A 88 5.48 -9.51 -0.57
C GLN A 88 4.92 -8.17 -0.11
N LEU A 89 4.04 -8.21 0.91
CA LEU A 89 3.37 -7.05 1.49
C LEU A 89 3.36 -7.20 3.00
N LEU A 90 3.65 -6.10 3.70
CA LEU A 90 3.42 -5.95 5.13
C LEU A 90 2.33 -4.90 5.34
N VAL A 91 1.24 -5.29 6.00
CA VAL A 91 0.17 -4.40 6.45
C VAL A 91 0.43 -4.05 7.91
N ILE A 92 0.46 -2.77 8.25
CA ILE A 92 0.72 -2.28 9.60
C ILE A 92 -0.51 -1.52 10.09
N THR A 93 -1.10 -1.97 11.20
CA THR A 93 -2.28 -1.32 11.82
C THR A 93 -2.05 -0.90 13.26
N ALA A 94 -0.80 -0.95 13.73
CA ALA A 94 -0.39 -0.59 15.08
C ALA A 94 -0.51 0.93 15.30
N SER A 95 -1.38 1.34 16.22
CA SER A 95 -1.70 2.75 16.49
C SER A 95 -0.75 3.40 17.50
N GLU A 96 -0.16 2.55 18.33
CA GLU A 96 0.85 2.78 19.35
C GLU A 96 2.25 2.88 18.72
N PRO A 97 3.20 3.57 19.37
CA PRO A 97 4.56 3.71 18.85
C PRO A 97 5.23 2.35 18.62
N ILE A 98 5.81 2.18 17.44
CA ILE A 98 6.57 1.00 17.07
C ILE A 98 8.02 1.17 17.55
N SER A 99 8.59 0.12 18.14
CA SER A 99 9.96 0.16 18.66
C SER A 99 11.01 0.36 17.54
N ASP A 100 12.12 1.05 17.85
CA ASP A 100 13.18 1.30 16.87
C ASP A 100 13.73 0.02 16.19
N PRO A 101 13.96 -1.11 16.89
CA PRO A 101 14.42 -2.34 16.25
C PRO A 101 13.43 -2.88 15.21
N VAL A 102 12.14 -2.87 15.54
CA VAL A 102 11.06 -3.32 14.64
C VAL A 102 10.93 -2.40 13.44
N SER A 103 10.91 -1.08 13.69
CA SER A 103 10.86 -0.06 12.64
C SER A 103 12.00 -0.21 11.64
N LYS A 104 13.24 -0.45 12.11
CA LYS A 104 14.41 -0.71 11.24
C LYS A 104 14.22 -1.92 10.33
N LEU A 105 13.58 -3.00 10.80
CA LEU A 105 13.32 -4.17 9.96
C LEU A 105 12.22 -3.91 8.92
N PHE A 106 11.22 -3.08 9.25
CA PHE A 106 10.21 -2.65 8.29
C PHE A 106 10.83 -1.78 7.18
N LEU A 107 11.72 -0.86 7.55
CA LEU A 107 12.50 -0.07 6.58
C LEU A 107 13.42 -0.97 5.74
N LEU A 108 14.09 -1.96 6.34
CA LEU A 108 14.91 -2.94 5.62
C LEU A 108 14.07 -3.72 4.60
N PHE A 109 12.88 -4.17 4.99
CA PHE A 109 11.94 -4.84 4.09
C PHE A 109 11.58 -3.98 2.87
N MET A 110 11.27 -2.70 3.08
CA MET A 110 11.04 -1.77 1.97
C MET A 110 12.29 -1.60 1.09
N SER A 111 13.48 -1.46 1.68
CA SER A 111 14.73 -1.29 0.92
C SER A 111 15.05 -2.50 0.02
N LYS A 112 14.58 -3.69 0.38
CA LYS A 112 14.71 -4.93 -0.40
C LYS A 112 13.61 -5.08 -1.49
N GLY A 113 12.74 -4.09 -1.65
CA GLY A 113 11.64 -4.12 -2.63
C GLY A 113 10.35 -4.76 -2.11
N GLY A 114 10.25 -4.96 -0.79
CA GLY A 114 8.99 -5.22 -0.10
C GLY A 114 8.07 -3.99 -0.14
N LYS A 115 6.76 -4.20 0.01
CA LYS A 115 5.77 -3.11 0.03
C LYS A 115 5.14 -3.02 1.41
N ILE A 116 4.90 -1.81 1.90
CA ILE A 116 4.19 -1.58 3.16
C ILE A 116 2.87 -0.84 2.89
N LEU A 117 1.80 -1.30 3.53
CA LEU A 117 0.52 -0.60 3.63
C LEU A 117 0.26 -0.25 5.09
N GLY A 118 0.34 1.03 5.43
CA GLY A 118 0.01 1.53 6.77
C GLY A 118 -1.46 1.95 6.86
N LEU A 119 -2.22 1.39 7.80
CA LEU A 119 -3.62 1.73 8.05
C LEU A 119 -3.77 2.23 9.49
N SER A 120 -4.11 3.50 9.68
CA SER A 120 -4.27 4.10 11.02
C SER A 120 -3.07 3.88 11.96
N THR A 121 -1.88 3.69 11.39
CA THR A 121 -0.68 3.33 12.13
C THR A 121 0.11 4.55 12.60
N SER A 122 0.92 4.37 13.64
CA SER A 122 1.96 5.32 14.05
C SER A 122 3.25 5.23 13.22
N PHE A 123 3.40 4.19 12.39
CA PHE A 123 4.59 3.98 11.57
C PHE A 123 4.80 5.13 10.59
N THR A 124 6.05 5.58 10.49
CA THR A 124 6.46 6.70 9.63
C THR A 124 7.72 6.33 8.86
N PHE A 125 7.95 7.01 7.74
CA PHE A 125 9.08 6.77 6.85
C PHE A 125 9.51 8.07 6.16
N SER A 126 10.76 8.12 5.69
CA SER A 126 11.30 9.17 4.79
C SER A 126 10.95 10.61 5.17
N GLY A 127 11.18 11.00 6.43
CA GLY A 127 10.97 12.37 6.91
C GLY A 127 9.49 12.79 7.02
N ILE A 128 8.55 11.84 6.98
CA ILE A 128 7.14 12.10 7.25
C ILE A 128 6.87 11.92 8.73
N GLN A 129 6.19 12.89 9.33
CA GLN A 129 5.70 12.84 10.69
C GLN A 129 4.18 12.84 10.71
N ILE A 130 3.60 12.22 11.74
CA ILE A 130 2.17 12.30 12.03
C ILE A 130 1.95 13.41 13.06
N LYS A 131 1.11 14.39 12.73
CA LYS A 131 0.66 15.43 13.67
C LYS A 131 -0.81 15.24 14.01
N ASN A 132 -1.17 15.68 15.21
CA ASN A 132 -2.55 15.71 15.66
C ASN A 132 -3.11 17.12 15.52
N LYS A 133 -4.25 17.23 14.84
CA LYS A 133 -5.04 18.43 14.60
C LYS A 133 -6.41 18.20 15.24
N LYS A 134 -6.51 18.54 16.53
CA LYS A 134 -7.63 18.17 17.41
C LYS A 134 -8.97 18.67 16.87
N GLU A 135 -8.98 19.83 16.23
CA GLU A 135 -10.15 20.43 15.60
C GLU A 135 -10.77 19.59 14.48
N LEU A 136 -10.01 18.66 13.88
CA LEU A 136 -10.51 17.72 12.88
C LEU A 136 -11.01 16.41 13.48
N THR A 137 -10.84 16.18 14.78
CA THR A 137 -11.16 14.88 15.38
C THR A 137 -12.68 14.69 15.44
N ASN A 138 -13.17 13.57 14.91
CA ASN A 138 -14.61 13.24 14.84
C ASN A 138 -15.44 14.24 14.01
N THR A 139 -14.82 14.99 13.10
CA THR A 139 -15.54 15.82 12.13
C THR A 139 -15.64 15.10 10.79
N VAL A 140 -16.71 15.36 10.05
CA VAL A 140 -16.85 14.87 8.67
C VAL A 140 -16.08 15.83 7.77
N GLN A 141 -15.04 15.32 7.10
CA GLN A 141 -14.19 16.07 6.19
C GLN A 141 -14.30 15.48 4.78
N ALA A 142 -14.27 16.33 3.76
CA ALA A 142 -14.11 15.88 2.39
C ALA A 142 -12.63 15.50 2.16
N LEU A 143 -12.41 14.25 1.77
CA LEU A 143 -11.14 13.70 1.30
C LEU A 143 -11.13 13.75 -0.22
N ILE A 144 -10.15 14.45 -0.76
CA ILE A 144 -9.82 14.43 -2.18
C ILE A 144 -8.67 13.44 -2.39
N PHE A 145 -8.89 12.44 -3.23
CA PHE A 145 -7.90 11.44 -3.62
C PHE A 145 -7.77 11.40 -5.13
N SER A 146 -6.53 11.42 -5.65
CA SER A 146 -6.29 11.36 -7.10
C SER A 146 -5.26 10.30 -7.44
N LYS A 147 -5.61 9.40 -8.37
CA LYS A 147 -4.69 8.37 -8.86
C LYS A 147 -3.80 8.91 -9.99
N ASP A 148 -4.35 9.77 -10.83
CA ASP A 148 -3.69 10.52 -11.89
C ASP A 148 -4.35 11.90 -12.04
N GLU A 149 -3.85 12.74 -12.94
CA GLU A 149 -4.32 14.13 -13.12
C GLU A 149 -5.79 14.22 -13.55
N ASN A 150 -6.39 13.12 -14.04
CA ASN A 150 -7.72 13.11 -14.65
C ASN A 150 -8.74 12.32 -13.83
N SER A 151 -8.36 11.76 -12.68
CA SER A 151 -9.23 10.92 -11.84
C SER A 151 -9.19 11.37 -10.38
N GLU A 152 -9.95 12.42 -10.08
CA GLU A 152 -10.21 12.87 -8.71
C GLU A 152 -11.44 12.16 -8.15
N ILE A 153 -11.29 11.60 -6.96
CA ILE A 153 -12.33 10.97 -6.16
C ILE A 153 -12.53 11.81 -4.90
N ASN A 154 -13.77 12.22 -4.66
CA ASN A 154 -14.15 12.95 -3.45
C ASN A 154 -15.00 12.04 -2.55
N LEU A 155 -14.57 11.89 -1.29
CA LEU A 155 -15.24 11.06 -0.29
C LEU A 155 -15.42 11.86 0.99
N ASN A 156 -16.57 11.72 1.64
CA ASN A 156 -16.74 12.22 3.00
C ASN A 156 -16.23 11.17 4.00
N ILE A 157 -15.28 11.57 4.84
CA ILE A 157 -14.67 10.69 5.86
C ILE A 157 -14.87 11.27 7.26
N LEU A 158 -14.92 10.39 8.26
CA LEU A 158 -14.81 10.81 9.66
C LEU A 158 -13.32 10.92 10.02
N ALA A 159 -12.84 12.13 10.26
CA ALA A 159 -11.42 12.38 10.47
C ALA A 159 -10.95 11.96 11.88
N SER A 160 -9.79 11.29 11.95
CA SER A 160 -9.16 10.88 13.21
C SER A 160 -8.40 12.02 13.92
N GLY A 161 -8.30 13.18 13.26
CA GLY A 161 -7.42 14.27 13.66
C GLY A 161 -5.94 14.02 13.38
N LYS A 162 -5.53 12.87 12.84
CA LYS A 162 -4.14 12.60 12.45
C LYS A 162 -3.90 13.00 10.99
N ILE A 163 -2.83 13.76 10.76
CA ILE A 163 -2.41 14.22 9.43
C ILE A 163 -0.91 13.99 9.24
N PHE A 164 -0.47 13.78 8.00
CA PHE A 164 0.94 13.68 7.65
C PHE A 164 1.53 15.08 7.41
N LYS A 165 2.75 15.31 7.89
CA LYS A 165 3.57 16.49 7.57
C LYS A 165 4.99 16.07 7.23
N ARG A 166 5.63 16.79 6.32
CA ARG A 166 7.07 16.65 6.06
C ARG A 166 7.85 17.33 7.19
N GLU A 167 8.94 16.70 7.62
CA GLU A 167 9.80 17.17 8.71
C GLU A 167 10.58 18.44 8.31
N THR A 168 11.08 18.50 7.06
CA THR A 168 11.68 19.70 6.48
C THR A 168 11.11 19.99 5.08
N ALA A 169 11.09 21.25 4.67
CA ALA A 169 10.63 21.66 3.33
C ALA A 169 11.70 21.40 2.24
N GLU A 170 12.95 21.17 2.63
CA GLU A 170 14.13 21.10 1.76
C GLU A 170 14.62 19.68 1.50
N GLU A 171 14.20 18.70 2.31
CA GLU A 171 14.39 17.31 1.92
C GLU A 171 13.51 17.00 0.72
N LEU A 172 14.16 16.59 -0.37
CA LEU A 172 13.56 15.96 -1.55
C LEU A 172 12.90 14.64 -1.13
N SER A 173 11.88 14.72 -0.28
CA SER A 173 11.07 13.56 0.06
C SER A 173 10.42 13.13 -1.25
N SER A 174 10.79 11.94 -1.74
CA SER A 174 10.10 11.29 -2.86
C SER A 174 8.63 10.98 -2.55
N VAL A 175 8.19 11.33 -1.34
CA VAL A 175 6.84 11.13 -0.84
C VAL A 175 5.84 12.01 -1.57
N LYS A 176 4.97 11.34 -2.32
CA LYS A 176 3.82 11.94 -2.99
C LYS A 176 2.62 11.93 -2.04
N SER A 177 1.87 13.04 -2.04
CA SER A 177 0.54 13.07 -1.44
C SER A 177 -0.45 12.53 -2.47
N PHE A 178 -1.16 11.47 -2.11
CA PHE A 178 -2.22 10.89 -2.94
C PHE A 178 -3.61 11.31 -2.48
N GLY A 179 -3.73 11.77 -1.24
CA GLY A 179 -4.99 12.23 -0.69
C GLY A 179 -4.81 13.30 0.37
N TYR A 180 -5.64 14.33 0.28
CA TYR A 180 -5.66 15.46 1.19
C TYR A 180 -7.10 15.83 1.57
N LEU A 181 -7.25 16.50 2.72
CA LEU A 181 -8.53 17.07 3.11
C LEU A 181 -8.80 18.34 2.31
N ASP A 182 -10.03 18.50 1.82
CA ASP A 182 -10.49 19.71 1.15
C ASP A 182 -10.63 20.85 2.17
N SER A 183 -9.49 21.43 2.51
CA SER A 183 -9.32 22.53 3.46
C SER A 183 -8.28 23.51 2.94
N ALA A 184 -8.24 24.71 3.50
CA ALA A 184 -7.26 25.73 3.13
C ALA A 184 -5.80 25.23 3.25
N ASP A 185 -5.55 24.34 4.22
CA ASP A 185 -4.22 23.79 4.50
C ASP A 185 -3.87 22.57 3.62
N LYS A 186 -4.86 21.98 2.91
CA LYS A 186 -4.72 20.72 2.15
C LYS A 186 -3.98 19.64 2.94
N ASP A 187 -4.45 19.39 4.16
CA ASP A 187 -3.81 18.46 5.10
C ASP A 187 -3.68 17.05 4.48
N MET A 188 -2.45 16.53 4.39
CA MET A 188 -2.18 15.21 3.78
C MET A 188 -2.65 14.07 4.68
N VAL A 189 -3.41 13.14 4.12
CA VAL A 189 -3.93 11.96 4.86
C VAL A 189 -3.65 10.63 4.16
N VAL A 190 -3.25 10.65 2.89
CA VAL A 190 -2.73 9.47 2.17
C VAL A 190 -1.41 9.84 1.50
N VAL A 191 -0.36 9.10 1.81
CA VAL A 191 1.00 9.34 1.30
C VAL A 191 1.58 8.06 0.71
N GLN A 192 2.43 8.20 -0.31
CA GLN A 192 3.16 7.10 -0.94
C GLN A 192 4.62 7.48 -1.16
N LEU A 193 5.52 6.53 -0.90
CA LEU A 193 6.95 6.60 -1.24
C LEU A 193 7.23 6.08 -2.65
#